data_AF-A0A0S3SJF7-F1
#
_entry.id   AF-A0A0S3SJF7-F1
#
_cell.length_a   1.000
_cell.length_b   1.000
_cell.length_c   1.000
_cell.angle_alpha   90.00
_cell.angle_beta   90.00
_cell.angle_gamma   90.00
#
_symmetry.space_group_name_H-M   'P 1'
#
loop_
_entity.id
_entity.type
_entity.pdbx_description
1 polymer ?
#
loop_
_entity_poly.entity_id
_entity_poly.type
_entity_poly.pdbx_seq_one_letter_code
_entity_poly.pdbx_strand_id
1 'polypeptide(L)'
;MVLLIEKLAKHCFFKLENHHHSITHPQPEELPSSSSLLAFKSHVSKSIDQLALDLKARSETLSLTWFERCLALLPLINKAFAKLVADMDYPMSKWGVGSTEGYLCYTLSLLELFNSISSCLSHLGQARISLAHGLTLVENSPSLARKYLKGIQFQPGVFSTNLGKDLEEARVFSDKERIVHEAVKEMRSVGFWVCGVLLSCLYGDGKSYMELRKVAGGFDSSLVATLDFEIGEQFMEKIFIFAEFKEVNDAVADLVAADEVRRHYAAKELQTKLQVLEKLSDSISKEVDNLFANVMTQRSKLIDGFRLQ
;
A
#
# COMPACT_ATOMS: atom_id res chain seq x y z
N MET A 1 -1.55 -2.45 -21.32
CA MET A 1 -1.79 -3.17 -20.05
C MET A 1 -3.27 -3.26 -19.68
N VAL A 2 -4.10 -2.24 -19.94
CA VAL A 2 -5.55 -2.24 -19.64
C VAL A 2 -6.31 -3.44 -20.28
N LEU A 3 -6.02 -3.77 -21.54
CA LEU A 3 -6.72 -4.85 -22.27
C LEU A 3 -6.39 -6.29 -21.78
N LEU A 4 -5.20 -6.51 -21.22
CA LEU A 4 -4.80 -7.82 -20.67
C LEU A 4 -5.48 -8.07 -19.32
N ILE A 5 -5.71 -7.00 -18.55
CA ILE A 5 -6.42 -7.03 -17.26
C ILE A 5 -7.92 -7.23 -17.49
N GLU A 6 -8.48 -6.64 -18.55
CA GLU A 6 -9.89 -6.84 -18.93
C GLU A 6 -10.19 -8.28 -19.38
N LYS A 7 -9.24 -8.92 -20.09
CA LYS A 7 -9.35 -10.31 -20.53
C LYS A 7 -9.26 -11.30 -19.36
N LEU A 8 -8.37 -11.06 -18.40
CA LEU A 8 -8.31 -11.81 -17.13
C LEU A 8 -9.57 -11.54 -16.28
N ALA A 9 -10.09 -10.32 -16.28
CA ALA A 9 -11.29 -9.95 -15.54
C ALA A 9 -12.56 -10.65 -16.05
N LYS A 10 -12.72 -10.83 -17.37
CA LYS A 10 -13.89 -11.53 -17.93
C LYS A 10 -13.80 -13.04 -17.76
N HIS A 11 -12.62 -13.65 -17.92
CA HIS A 11 -12.49 -15.10 -17.86
C HIS A 11 -12.34 -15.67 -16.45
N CYS A 12 -11.77 -14.93 -15.49
CA CYS A 12 -11.54 -15.42 -14.13
C CYS A 12 -12.67 -15.09 -13.14
N PHE A 13 -13.52 -14.08 -13.42
CA PHE A 13 -14.45 -13.54 -12.41
C PHE A 13 -15.91 -13.92 -12.65
N PHE A 14 -16.34 -14.12 -13.90
CA PHE A 14 -17.68 -14.62 -14.24
C PHE A 14 -17.58 -15.58 -15.42
N LYS A 15 -17.50 -16.89 -15.15
CA LYS A 15 -17.74 -17.90 -16.18
C LYS A 15 -19.24 -17.85 -16.50
N LEU A 16 -19.61 -17.29 -17.64
CA LEU A 16 -20.99 -17.30 -18.13
C LEU A 16 -21.29 -18.74 -18.59
N GLU A 17 -21.80 -19.56 -17.68
CA GLU A 17 -22.00 -21.00 -17.88
C GLU A 17 -23.35 -21.24 -18.58
N ASN A 18 -23.32 -21.34 -19.92
CA ASN A 18 -24.45 -21.86 -20.68
C ASN A 18 -24.68 -23.32 -20.26
N HIS A 19 -25.79 -23.56 -19.54
CA HIS A 19 -26.18 -24.84 -18.99
C HIS A 19 -26.40 -25.88 -20.08
N HIS A 20 -25.64 -26.99 -20.08
CA HIS A 20 -26.12 -28.31 -20.49
C HIS A 20 -25.57 -29.34 -19.48
N HIS A 21 -26.45 -29.85 -18.62
CA HIS A 21 -26.11 -30.87 -17.64
C HIS A 21 -25.86 -32.22 -18.32
N SER A 22 -24.68 -32.81 -18.09
CA SER A 22 -24.53 -34.27 -18.12
C SER A 22 -24.02 -34.72 -16.75
N ILE A 23 -24.84 -35.52 -16.07
CA ILE A 23 -24.53 -36.13 -14.79
C ILE A 23 -23.54 -37.26 -15.05
N THR A 24 -22.32 -37.14 -14.52
CA THR A 24 -21.41 -38.27 -14.34
C THR A 24 -20.73 -38.15 -12.98
N HIS A 25 -20.73 -39.26 -12.25
CA HIS A 25 -20.31 -39.41 -10.85
C HIS A 25 -18.95 -38.76 -10.50
N PRO A 26 -18.77 -38.15 -9.31
CA PRO A 26 -17.46 -37.69 -8.87
C PRO A 26 -16.65 -38.82 -8.21
N GLN A 27 -15.43 -39.02 -8.70
CA GLN A 27 -14.33 -39.59 -7.92
C GLN A 27 -13.71 -38.51 -7.01
N PRO A 28 -12.97 -38.89 -5.95
CA PRO A 28 -12.44 -37.94 -4.97
C PRO A 28 -11.19 -37.23 -5.50
N GLU A 29 -11.33 -35.97 -5.92
CA GLU A 29 -10.23 -35.06 -6.29
C GLU A 29 -9.73 -34.28 -5.06
N GLU A 30 -8.91 -34.89 -4.21
CA GLU A 30 -8.37 -34.24 -2.99
C GLU A 30 -6.99 -33.57 -3.15
N LEU A 31 -6.45 -33.40 -4.37
CA LEU A 31 -5.06 -32.92 -4.58
C LEU A 31 -4.81 -31.59 -5.34
N PRO A 32 -5.70 -31.05 -6.20
CA PRO A 32 -5.35 -29.85 -6.99
C PRO A 32 -5.19 -28.57 -6.15
N SER A 33 -6.04 -28.38 -5.14
CA SER A 33 -6.26 -27.06 -4.53
C SER A 33 -5.17 -26.63 -3.54
N SER A 34 -4.56 -27.58 -2.82
CA SER A 34 -3.43 -27.29 -1.91
C SER A 34 -2.17 -26.88 -2.68
N SER A 35 -1.95 -27.48 -3.86
CA SER A 35 -0.82 -27.15 -4.75
C SER A 35 -0.91 -25.71 -5.29
N SER A 36 -2.12 -25.24 -5.62
CA SER A 36 -2.35 -23.88 -6.11
C SER A 36 -2.06 -22.83 -5.03
N LEU A 37 -2.46 -23.08 -3.77
CA LEU A 37 -2.17 -22.17 -2.66
C LEU A 37 -0.66 -22.06 -2.39
N LEU A 38 0.06 -23.18 -2.44
CA LEU A 38 1.53 -23.18 -2.31
C LEU A 38 2.19 -22.41 -3.46
N ALA A 39 1.70 -22.56 -4.69
CA ALA A 39 2.18 -21.79 -5.84
C ALA A 39 1.92 -20.28 -5.69
N PHE A 40 0.74 -19.90 -5.18
CA PHE A 40 0.42 -18.51 -4.83
C PHE A 40 1.41 -17.95 -3.80
N LYS A 41 1.59 -18.64 -2.66
CA LYS A 41 2.50 -18.20 -1.59
C LYS A 41 3.94 -18.12 -2.08
N SER A 42 4.41 -19.12 -2.81
CA SER A 42 5.77 -19.14 -3.37
C SER A 42 6.00 -18.00 -4.36
N HIS A 43 5.03 -17.67 -5.20
CA HIS A 43 5.16 -16.58 -6.17
C HIS A 43 5.32 -15.23 -5.48
N VAL A 44 4.51 -14.97 -4.44
CA VAL A 44 4.56 -13.73 -3.68
C VAL A 44 5.82 -13.65 -2.81
N SER A 45 6.17 -14.75 -2.12
CA SER A 45 7.37 -14.83 -1.26
C SER A 45 8.63 -14.41 -2.01
N LYS A 46 8.83 -14.90 -3.24
CA LYS A 46 10.01 -14.55 -4.04
C LYS A 46 10.21 -13.04 -4.21
N SER A 47 9.13 -12.28 -4.38
CA SER A 47 9.21 -10.82 -4.52
C SER A 47 9.45 -10.13 -3.19
N ILE A 48 8.91 -10.67 -2.10
CA ILE A 48 9.14 -10.20 -0.73
C ILE A 48 10.60 -10.46 -0.33
N ASP A 49 11.12 -11.67 -0.56
CA ASP A 49 12.49 -12.06 -0.27
C ASP A 49 13.48 -11.16 -1.03
N GLN A 50 13.19 -10.86 -2.30
CA GLN A 50 13.99 -9.93 -3.08
C GLN A 50 13.94 -8.50 -2.49
N LEU A 51 12.77 -8.04 -2.03
CA LEU A 51 12.64 -6.73 -1.39
C LEU A 51 13.39 -6.67 -0.05
N ALA A 52 13.42 -7.77 0.70
CA ALA A 52 14.15 -7.91 1.96
C ALA A 52 15.68 -7.87 1.74
N LEU A 53 16.18 -8.53 0.70
CA LEU A 53 17.61 -8.47 0.34
C LEU A 53 18.07 -7.06 -0.06
N ASP A 54 17.17 -6.27 -0.63
CA ASP A 54 17.46 -4.88 -1.03
C ASP A 54 17.41 -3.91 0.16
N LEU A 55 16.90 -4.35 1.31
CA LEU A 55 16.96 -3.61 2.55
C LEU A 55 18.41 -3.63 3.05
N LYS A 56 19.13 -2.53 2.83
CA LYS A 56 20.44 -2.36 3.47
C LYS A 56 20.22 -2.26 4.97
N ALA A 57 20.60 -3.32 5.70
CA ALA A 57 20.65 -3.29 7.15
C ALA A 57 21.39 -2.02 7.61
N ARG A 58 20.67 -1.13 8.33
CA ARG A 58 21.16 0.13 8.95
C ARG A 58 21.13 1.43 8.14
N SER A 59 20.43 1.54 7.02
CA SER A 59 20.16 2.86 6.43
C SER A 59 19.08 3.61 7.24
N GLU A 60 19.34 4.87 7.64
CA GLU A 60 18.34 5.71 8.34
C GLU A 60 17.20 6.19 7.42
N THR A 61 17.32 5.93 6.11
CA THR A 61 16.39 6.40 5.09
C THR A 61 16.08 5.28 4.10
N LEU A 62 14.81 5.14 3.73
CA LEU A 62 14.36 4.25 2.66
C LEU A 62 14.37 5.02 1.33
N SER A 63 14.93 4.41 0.28
CA SER A 63 14.97 5.08 -1.03
C SER A 63 13.61 5.04 -1.72
N LEU A 64 13.33 6.05 -2.57
CA LEU A 64 12.15 6.06 -3.43
C LEU A 64 12.01 4.78 -4.26
N THR A 65 13.11 4.31 -4.84
CA THR A 65 13.12 3.07 -5.65
C THR A 65 12.73 1.83 -4.85
N TRP A 66 13.04 1.79 -3.55
CA TRP A 66 12.60 0.71 -2.67
C TRP A 66 11.09 0.81 -2.42
N PHE A 67 10.58 2.02 -2.20
CA PHE A 67 9.14 2.26 -2.00
C PHE A 67 8.28 1.95 -3.21
N GLU A 68 8.71 2.29 -4.42
CA GLU A 68 8.01 1.92 -5.65
C GLU A 68 7.86 0.39 -5.76
N ARG A 69 8.90 -0.35 -5.39
CA ARG A 69 8.86 -1.83 -5.38
C ARG A 69 8.02 -2.39 -4.24
N CYS A 70 7.99 -1.71 -3.09
CA CYS A 70 7.11 -2.03 -1.97
C CYS A 70 5.62 -1.87 -2.38
N LEU A 71 5.26 -0.75 -3.00
CA LEU A 71 3.91 -0.52 -3.55
C LEU A 71 3.53 -1.55 -4.62
N ALA A 72 4.49 -1.97 -5.45
CA ALA A 72 4.28 -2.99 -6.48
C ALA A 72 3.94 -4.39 -5.93
N LEU A 73 4.12 -4.66 -4.62
CA LEU A 73 3.65 -5.90 -4.00
C LEU A 73 2.12 -6.03 -4.02
N LEU A 74 1.39 -4.92 -3.92
CA LEU A 74 -0.08 -4.89 -3.92
C LEU A 74 -0.69 -5.41 -5.24
N PRO A 75 -0.33 -4.89 -6.43
CA PRO A 75 -0.84 -5.43 -7.69
C PRO A 75 -0.31 -6.84 -7.95
N LEU A 76 0.91 -7.17 -7.49
CA LEU A 76 1.48 -8.51 -7.62
C LEU A 76 0.67 -9.56 -6.88
N ILE A 77 0.36 -9.35 -5.59
CA ILE A 77 -0.41 -10.31 -4.80
C ILE A 77 -1.86 -10.42 -5.32
N ASN A 78 -2.46 -9.32 -5.76
CA ASN A 78 -3.76 -9.34 -6.41
C ASN A 78 -3.78 -10.21 -7.69
N LYS A 79 -2.73 -10.10 -8.52
CA LYS A 79 -2.59 -10.94 -9.72
C LYS A 79 -2.36 -12.41 -9.37
N ALA A 80 -1.53 -12.69 -8.36
CA ALA A 80 -1.28 -14.04 -7.87
C ALA A 80 -2.57 -14.68 -7.34
N PHE A 81 -3.37 -13.91 -6.61
CA PHE A 81 -4.67 -14.34 -6.08
C PHE A 81 -5.68 -14.61 -7.20
N ALA A 82 -5.78 -13.73 -8.20
CA ALA A 82 -6.66 -13.96 -9.35
C ALA A 82 -6.29 -15.26 -10.10
N LYS A 83 -5.00 -15.56 -10.21
CA LYS A 83 -4.52 -16.83 -10.77
C LYS A 83 -4.92 -18.03 -9.90
N LEU A 84 -4.71 -17.95 -8.59
CA LEU A 84 -5.12 -18.99 -7.64
C LEU A 84 -6.61 -19.35 -7.80
N VAL A 85 -7.46 -18.33 -7.82
CA VAL A 85 -8.91 -18.48 -7.97
C VAL A 85 -9.28 -19.14 -9.31
N ALA A 86 -8.58 -18.79 -10.39
CA ALA A 86 -8.77 -19.37 -11.71
C ALA A 86 -8.30 -20.83 -11.78
N ASP A 87 -7.12 -21.15 -11.22
CA ASP A 87 -6.55 -22.49 -11.20
C ASP A 87 -7.43 -23.47 -10.40
N MET A 88 -8.17 -22.99 -9.41
CA MET A 88 -9.14 -23.77 -8.64
C MET A 88 -10.54 -23.89 -9.28
N ASP A 89 -10.79 -23.22 -10.40
CA ASP A 89 -12.12 -23.03 -11.02
C ASP A 89 -13.18 -22.57 -10.00
N TYR A 90 -12.81 -21.62 -9.14
CA TYR A 90 -13.64 -21.15 -8.02
C TYR A 90 -13.89 -19.63 -8.09
N PRO A 91 -14.51 -19.14 -9.18
CA PRO A 91 -14.73 -17.71 -9.40
C PRO A 91 -15.51 -17.06 -8.25
N MET A 92 -15.38 -15.75 -8.12
CA MET A 92 -16.05 -14.93 -7.10
C MET A 92 -17.56 -15.17 -6.98
N SER A 93 -18.23 -15.50 -8.08
CA SER A 93 -19.66 -15.84 -8.10
C SER A 93 -20.04 -17.11 -7.34
N LYS A 94 -19.06 -17.96 -7.01
CA LYS A 94 -19.23 -19.21 -6.23
C LYS A 94 -18.79 -19.06 -4.77
N TRP A 95 -18.32 -17.89 -4.37
CA TRP A 95 -17.82 -17.68 -3.01
C TRP A 95 -18.94 -17.69 -1.98
N GLY A 96 -18.66 -18.33 -0.84
CA GLY A 96 -19.53 -18.23 0.32
C GLY A 96 -19.56 -16.82 0.91
N VAL A 97 -20.54 -16.58 1.79
CA VAL A 97 -20.72 -15.27 2.46
C VAL A 97 -19.46 -14.87 3.22
N GLY A 98 -18.78 -15.82 3.88
CA GLY A 98 -17.57 -15.54 4.65
C GLY A 98 -16.39 -15.06 3.80
N SER A 99 -16.10 -15.74 2.68
CA SER A 99 -15.03 -15.28 1.78
C SER A 99 -15.35 -13.96 1.10
N THR A 100 -16.63 -13.75 0.73
CA THR A 100 -17.10 -12.50 0.13
C THR A 100 -16.95 -11.33 1.10
N GLU A 101 -17.48 -11.48 2.31
CA GLU A 101 -17.38 -10.49 3.39
C GLU A 101 -15.92 -10.19 3.71
N GLY A 102 -15.09 -11.22 3.89
CA GLY A 102 -13.67 -11.06 4.17
C GLY A 102 -12.92 -10.26 3.10
N TYR A 103 -13.14 -10.56 1.82
CA TYR A 103 -12.54 -9.83 0.71
C TYR A 103 -13.07 -8.38 0.60
N LEU A 104 -14.37 -8.17 0.81
CA LEU A 104 -14.95 -6.83 0.83
C LEU A 104 -14.44 -6.01 2.02
N CYS A 105 -14.30 -6.58 3.22
CA CYS A 105 -13.73 -5.87 4.37
C CYS A 105 -12.27 -5.51 4.13
N TYR A 106 -11.47 -6.44 3.56
CA TYR A 106 -10.09 -6.17 3.16
C TYR A 106 -9.99 -5.03 2.13
N THR A 107 -10.75 -5.10 1.03
CA THR A 107 -10.70 -4.07 -0.02
C THR A 107 -11.19 -2.72 0.47
N LEU A 108 -12.22 -2.68 1.33
CA LEU A 108 -12.67 -1.43 1.97
C LEU A 108 -11.55 -0.83 2.83
N SER A 109 -10.89 -1.66 3.63
CA SER A 109 -9.76 -1.25 4.48
C SER A 109 -8.63 -0.65 3.65
N LEU A 110 -8.28 -1.25 2.50
CA LEU A 110 -7.28 -0.69 1.60
C LEU A 110 -7.69 0.67 1.02
N LEU A 111 -8.96 0.86 0.66
CA LEU A 111 -9.44 2.14 0.13
C LEU A 111 -9.36 3.25 1.18
N GLU A 112 -9.68 2.96 2.44
CA GLU A 112 -9.50 3.91 3.55
C GLU A 112 -8.03 4.27 3.76
N LEU A 113 -7.12 3.29 3.65
CA LEU A 113 -5.69 3.51 3.75
C LEU A 113 -5.14 4.34 2.59
N PHE A 114 -5.55 4.07 1.37
CA PHE A 114 -5.17 4.88 0.20
C PHE A 114 -5.69 6.32 0.31
N ASN A 115 -6.94 6.51 0.78
CA ASN A 115 -7.46 7.86 1.06
C ASN A 115 -6.60 8.59 2.12
N SER A 116 -6.17 7.88 3.16
CA SER A 116 -5.29 8.43 4.18
C SER A 116 -3.94 8.85 3.58
N ILE A 117 -3.34 8.00 2.74
CA ILE A 117 -2.10 8.31 2.02
C ILE A 117 -2.28 9.54 1.11
N SER A 118 -3.34 9.60 0.31
CA SER A 118 -3.63 10.74 -0.56
C SER A 118 -3.86 12.04 0.22
N SER A 119 -4.46 11.96 1.41
CA SER A 119 -4.57 13.10 2.33
C SER A 119 -3.21 13.59 2.81
N CYS A 120 -2.30 12.67 3.21
CA CYS A 120 -0.92 13.03 3.58
C CYS A 120 -0.19 13.74 2.44
N LEU A 121 -0.28 13.19 1.22
CA LEU A 121 0.35 13.78 0.03
C LEU A 121 -0.23 15.16 -0.29
N SER A 122 -1.52 15.36 -0.07
CA SER A 122 -2.15 16.68 -0.23
C SER A 122 -1.62 17.70 0.77
N HIS A 123 -1.44 17.31 2.04
CA HIS A 123 -0.82 18.17 3.06
C HIS A 123 0.65 18.48 2.74
N LEU A 124 1.38 17.49 2.23
CA LEU A 124 2.74 17.70 1.73
C LEU A 124 2.77 18.71 0.59
N GLY A 125 1.83 18.60 -0.36
CA GLY A 125 1.65 19.57 -1.45
C GLY A 125 1.40 20.99 -0.94
N GLN A 126 0.57 21.15 0.10
CA GLN A 126 0.32 22.45 0.75
C GLN A 126 1.60 23.02 1.40
N ALA A 127 2.34 22.19 2.16
CA ALA A 127 3.59 22.60 2.79
C ALA A 127 4.63 23.05 1.74
N ARG A 128 4.75 22.30 0.64
CA ARG A 128 5.62 22.62 -0.48
C ARG A 128 5.26 23.95 -1.14
N ILE A 129 3.98 24.20 -1.42
CA ILE A 129 3.51 25.46 -2.00
C ILE A 129 3.82 26.64 -1.07
N SER A 130 3.62 26.46 0.24
CA SER A 130 4.01 27.47 1.24
C SER A 130 5.52 27.77 1.19
N LEU A 131 6.36 26.74 1.15
CA LEU A 131 7.82 26.89 1.06
C LEU A 131 8.24 27.59 -0.24
N ALA A 132 7.67 27.19 -1.38
CA ALA A 132 7.93 27.81 -2.67
C ALA A 132 7.53 29.30 -2.67
N HIS A 133 6.39 29.64 -2.06
CA HIS A 133 5.98 31.03 -1.91
C HIS A 133 6.96 31.81 -1.00
N GLY A 134 7.34 31.23 0.13
CA GLY A 134 8.36 31.79 1.01
C GLY A 134 9.66 32.10 0.26
N LEU A 135 10.09 31.18 -0.60
CA LEU A 135 11.28 31.32 -1.45
C LEU A 135 11.20 32.52 -2.39
N THR A 136 10.05 32.76 -3.04
CA THR A 136 9.85 33.93 -3.92
C THR A 136 9.94 35.28 -3.19
N LEU A 137 9.73 35.28 -1.87
CA LEU A 137 9.75 36.48 -1.04
C LEU A 137 11.12 36.75 -0.41
N VAL A 138 12.07 35.81 -0.52
CA VAL A 138 13.37 35.88 0.17
C VAL A 138 14.16 37.14 -0.18
N GLU A 139 14.09 37.60 -1.44
CA GLU A 139 14.82 38.78 -1.90
C GLU A 139 14.07 40.08 -1.60
N ASN A 140 12.75 40.10 -1.83
CA ASN A 140 11.94 41.33 -1.79
C ASN A 140 11.33 41.64 -0.42
N SER A 141 11.11 40.62 0.42
CA SER A 141 10.45 40.77 1.72
C SER A 141 10.89 39.67 2.70
N PRO A 142 12.14 39.71 3.21
CA PRO A 142 12.71 38.64 4.05
C PRO A 142 11.91 38.36 5.33
N SER A 143 11.33 39.39 5.94
CA SER A 143 10.49 39.26 7.14
C SER A 143 9.19 38.51 6.86
N LEU A 144 8.61 38.69 5.68
CA LEU A 144 7.43 37.96 5.22
C LEU A 144 7.79 36.54 4.80
N ALA A 145 8.92 36.35 4.12
CA ALA A 145 9.43 35.04 3.72
C ALA A 145 9.54 34.07 4.92
N ARG A 146 10.05 34.55 6.07
CA ARG A 146 10.15 33.75 7.31
C ARG A 146 8.82 33.20 7.82
N LYS A 147 7.68 33.83 7.49
CA LYS A 147 6.37 33.29 7.89
C LYS A 147 6.00 32.01 7.13
N TYR A 148 6.51 31.85 5.91
CA TYR A 148 6.20 30.76 4.99
C TYR A 148 7.32 29.71 4.91
N LEU A 149 8.57 30.10 5.20
CA LEU A 149 9.74 29.21 5.32
C LEU A 149 9.73 28.45 6.65
N LYS A 150 8.72 27.60 6.82
CA LYS A 150 8.62 26.67 7.95
C LYS A 150 8.91 25.26 7.45
N GLY A 151 9.75 24.53 8.17
CA GLY A 151 9.97 23.12 7.88
C GLY A 151 8.65 22.35 7.79
N ILE A 152 8.63 21.31 6.97
CA ILE A 152 7.51 20.40 6.80
C ILE A 152 7.20 19.80 8.18
N GLN A 153 6.01 20.10 8.67
CA GLN A 153 5.49 19.55 9.91
C GLN A 153 4.66 18.31 9.58
N PHE A 154 4.98 17.21 10.22
CA PHE A 154 4.18 16.02 10.15
C PHE A 154 2.91 16.20 10.99
N GLN A 155 1.76 15.92 10.39
CA GLN A 155 0.50 15.85 11.12
C GLN A 155 0.32 14.42 11.63
N PRO A 156 -0.13 14.21 12.87
CA PRO A 156 -0.45 12.88 13.35
C PRO A 156 -1.55 12.28 12.47
N GLY A 157 -1.30 11.08 11.97
CA GLY A 157 -2.24 10.36 11.15
C GLY A 157 -3.48 9.92 11.91
N VAL A 158 -4.63 10.04 11.26
CA VAL A 158 -5.88 9.47 11.75
C VAL A 158 -6.48 8.64 10.63
N PHE A 159 -6.35 7.32 10.74
CA PHE A 159 -7.16 6.38 9.98
C PHE A 159 -8.08 5.61 10.92
N SER A 160 -9.17 5.07 10.38
CA SER A 160 -10.22 4.43 11.16
C SER A 160 -9.67 3.27 12.01
N THR A 161 -9.88 3.31 13.32
CA THR A 161 -9.54 2.17 14.20
C THR A 161 -10.50 0.98 14.02
N ASN A 162 -11.49 1.09 13.12
CA ASN A 162 -12.41 0.01 12.80
C ASN A 162 -11.90 -0.90 11.67
N LEU A 163 -10.71 -0.65 11.13
CA LEU A 163 -10.07 -1.55 10.19
C LEU A 163 -10.02 -2.96 10.79
N GLY A 164 -10.64 -3.94 10.14
CA GLY A 164 -10.34 -5.34 10.40
C GLY A 164 -11.10 -6.07 11.51
N LYS A 165 -12.20 -5.52 12.05
CA LYS A 165 -12.98 -6.13 13.15
C LYS A 165 -13.71 -7.45 12.83
N ASP A 166 -13.86 -7.82 11.55
CA ASP A 166 -14.92 -8.78 11.16
C ASP A 166 -14.44 -10.14 10.60
N LEU A 167 -13.19 -10.54 10.80
CA LEU A 167 -12.64 -11.75 10.11
C LEU A 167 -12.31 -12.95 11.01
N GLU A 168 -12.46 -12.84 12.33
CA GLU A 168 -12.08 -13.89 13.30
C GLU A 168 -13.29 -14.68 13.83
N GLU A 169 -14.31 -14.90 13.02
CA GLU A 169 -15.35 -15.89 13.37
C GLU A 169 -14.96 -17.27 12.86
N ALA A 170 -15.02 -18.27 13.75
CA ALA A 170 -14.86 -19.68 13.43
C ALA A 170 -16.03 -20.15 12.54
N ARG A 171 -15.93 -19.86 11.24
CA ARG A 171 -16.86 -20.37 10.23
C ARG A 171 -16.35 -21.69 9.67
N VAL A 172 -17.29 -22.60 9.41
CA VAL A 172 -17.00 -23.86 8.71
C VAL A 172 -16.88 -23.53 7.23
N PHE A 173 -15.67 -23.69 6.69
CA PHE A 173 -15.37 -23.44 5.28
C PHE A 173 -15.32 -24.76 4.51
N SER A 174 -15.76 -24.73 3.25
CA SER A 174 -15.37 -25.78 2.29
C SER A 174 -13.86 -25.69 1.99
N ASP A 175 -13.25 -26.72 1.43
CA ASP A 175 -11.81 -26.74 1.16
C ASP A 175 -11.35 -25.58 0.26
N LYS A 176 -12.10 -25.30 -0.82
CA LYS A 176 -11.81 -24.16 -1.71
C LYS A 176 -12.02 -22.82 -1.03
N GLU A 177 -13.03 -22.72 -0.17
CA GLU A 177 -13.31 -21.50 0.58
C GLU A 177 -12.23 -21.22 1.63
N ARG A 178 -11.72 -22.28 2.29
CA ARG A 178 -10.58 -22.18 3.22
C ARG A 178 -9.33 -21.66 2.51
N ILE A 179 -9.05 -22.14 1.29
CA ILE A 179 -7.91 -21.67 0.49
C ILE A 179 -8.06 -20.20 0.11
N VAL A 180 -9.27 -19.78 -0.32
CA VAL A 180 -9.55 -18.36 -0.62
C VAL A 180 -9.37 -17.51 0.63
N HIS A 181 -9.94 -17.93 1.76
CA HIS A 181 -9.80 -17.23 3.03
C HIS A 181 -8.34 -17.07 3.45
N GLU A 182 -7.54 -18.14 3.36
CA GLU A 182 -6.12 -18.09 3.68
C GLU A 182 -5.34 -17.15 2.75
N ALA A 183 -5.63 -17.17 1.44
CA ALA A 183 -4.99 -16.26 0.50
C ALA A 183 -5.41 -14.79 0.74
N VAL A 184 -6.66 -14.52 1.10
CA VAL A 184 -7.14 -13.18 1.49
C VAL A 184 -6.47 -12.70 2.78
N LYS A 185 -6.20 -13.61 3.73
CA LYS A 185 -5.41 -13.27 4.93
C LYS A 185 -4.00 -12.80 4.56
N GLU A 186 -3.32 -13.49 3.64
CA GLU A 186 -2.00 -13.05 3.14
C GLU A 186 -2.09 -11.71 2.38
N MET A 187 -3.11 -11.51 1.55
CA MET A 187 -3.37 -10.24 0.86
C MET A 187 -3.55 -9.08 1.83
N ARG A 188 -4.29 -9.31 2.92
CA ARG A 188 -4.49 -8.35 4.00
C ARG A 188 -3.18 -8.05 4.71
N SER A 189 -2.41 -9.07 5.08
CA SER A 189 -1.11 -8.89 5.74
C SER A 189 -0.15 -8.06 4.89
N VAL A 190 0.03 -8.43 3.62
CA VAL A 190 0.88 -7.67 2.69
C VAL A 190 0.37 -6.23 2.55
N GLY A 191 -0.94 -6.05 2.36
CA GLY A 191 -1.50 -4.72 2.15
C GLY A 191 -1.38 -3.80 3.35
N PHE A 192 -1.67 -4.31 4.54
CA PHE A 192 -1.56 -3.51 5.78
C PHE A 192 -0.10 -3.21 6.12
N TRP A 193 0.80 -4.15 5.85
CA TRP A 193 2.23 -3.92 6.02
C TRP A 193 2.74 -2.81 5.08
N VAL A 194 2.47 -2.91 3.77
CA VAL A 194 2.88 -1.90 2.77
C VAL A 194 2.32 -0.51 3.12
N CYS A 195 1.02 -0.43 3.39
CA CYS A 195 0.39 0.83 3.77
C CYS A 195 0.93 1.38 5.10
N GLY A 196 1.21 0.50 6.08
CA GLY A 196 1.75 0.89 7.37
C GLY A 196 3.15 1.48 7.30
N VAL A 197 4.03 0.89 6.50
CA VAL A 197 5.38 1.45 6.26
C VAL A 197 5.27 2.81 5.57
N LEU A 198 4.46 2.91 4.51
CA LEU A 198 4.31 4.17 3.77
C LEU A 198 3.71 5.29 4.62
N LEU A 199 2.61 5.02 5.33
CA LEU A 199 1.98 6.00 6.21
C LEU A 199 2.93 6.47 7.31
N SER A 200 3.70 5.54 7.90
CA SER A 200 4.67 5.90 8.94
C SER A 200 5.75 6.84 8.43
N CYS A 201 6.23 6.64 7.20
CA CYS A 201 7.18 7.55 6.57
C CYS A 201 6.57 8.90 6.17
N LEU A 202 5.28 8.94 5.80
CA LEU A 202 4.56 10.17 5.48
C LEU A 202 4.17 10.98 6.72
N TYR A 203 3.90 10.31 7.84
CA TYR A 203 3.59 10.94 9.13
C TYR A 203 4.81 11.16 10.01
N GLY A 204 5.98 10.64 9.63
CA GLY A 204 7.18 10.72 10.46
C GLY A 204 6.96 10.14 11.87
N ASP A 205 6.15 9.09 11.99
CA ASP A 205 5.93 8.34 13.22
C ASP A 205 5.80 6.84 12.94
N GLY A 206 6.23 6.00 13.88
CA GLY A 206 6.02 4.54 13.78
C GLY A 206 4.63 4.09 14.27
N LYS A 207 3.79 5.02 14.75
CA LYS A 207 2.51 4.68 15.37
C LYS A 207 1.55 4.08 14.33
N SER A 208 1.54 4.65 13.13
CA SER A 208 0.72 4.16 12.01
C SER A 208 1.03 2.71 11.65
N TYR A 209 2.31 2.35 11.58
CA TYR A 209 2.76 0.97 11.38
C TYR A 209 2.28 0.05 12.51
N MET A 210 2.49 0.45 13.76
CA MET A 210 2.14 -0.37 14.93
C MET A 210 0.63 -0.60 15.05
N GLU A 211 -0.20 0.40 14.74
CA GLU A 211 -1.65 0.26 14.70
C GLU A 211 -2.10 -0.71 13.62
N LEU A 212 -1.54 -0.63 12.41
CA LEU A 212 -1.87 -1.56 11.33
C LEU A 212 -1.39 -2.98 11.59
N ARG A 213 -0.20 -3.14 12.18
CA ARG A 213 0.32 -4.42 12.65
C ARG A 213 -0.63 -5.05 13.68
N LYS A 214 -1.12 -4.27 14.65
CA LYS A 214 -2.09 -4.73 15.64
C LYS A 214 -3.41 -5.13 14.98
N VAL A 215 -3.92 -4.31 14.07
CA VAL A 215 -5.14 -4.57 13.31
C VAL A 215 -5.03 -5.81 12.42
N ALA A 216 -3.83 -6.13 11.91
CA ALA A 216 -3.58 -7.37 11.17
C ALA A 216 -3.51 -8.62 12.06
N GLY A 217 -3.44 -8.47 13.39
CA GLY A 217 -3.18 -9.56 14.31
C GLY A 217 -1.69 -9.96 14.38
N GLY A 218 -0.80 -9.04 13.98
CA GLY A 218 0.62 -9.31 13.77
C GLY A 218 0.93 -9.85 12.37
N PHE A 219 2.22 -10.01 12.07
CA PHE A 219 2.71 -10.50 10.78
C PHE A 219 3.56 -11.77 10.88
N ASP A 220 3.76 -12.31 12.09
CA ASP A 220 4.68 -13.42 12.37
C ASP A 220 4.38 -14.69 11.58
N SER A 221 3.11 -14.92 11.22
CA SER A 221 2.68 -16.08 10.43
C SER A 221 2.39 -15.76 8.96
N SER A 222 2.75 -14.57 8.49
CA SER A 222 2.42 -14.08 7.15
C SER A 222 3.62 -14.09 6.22
N LEU A 223 3.37 -13.93 4.92
CA LEU A 223 4.43 -13.82 3.92
C LEU A 223 5.39 -12.64 4.17
N VAL A 224 4.96 -11.59 4.89
CA VAL A 224 5.79 -10.42 5.19
C VAL A 224 6.55 -10.54 6.51
N ALA A 225 6.54 -11.69 7.18
CA ALA A 225 7.19 -11.86 8.49
C ALA A 225 8.67 -11.43 8.49
N THR A 226 9.45 -11.82 7.48
CA THR A 226 10.87 -11.43 7.36
C THR A 226 11.02 -9.91 7.24
N LEU A 227 10.17 -9.28 6.42
CA LEU A 227 10.19 -7.82 6.27
C LEU A 227 9.72 -7.10 7.54
N ASP A 228 8.69 -7.62 8.23
CA ASP A 228 8.20 -7.11 9.52
C ASP A 228 9.27 -7.19 10.59
N PHE A 229 10.07 -8.25 10.62
CA PHE A 229 11.19 -8.37 11.55
C PHE A 229 12.23 -7.27 11.30
N GLU A 230 12.71 -7.14 10.07
CA GLU A 230 13.76 -6.17 9.69
C GLU A 230 13.31 -4.70 9.88
N ILE A 231 12.06 -4.39 9.51
CA ILE A 231 11.52 -3.03 9.58
C ILE A 231 10.93 -2.72 10.97
N GLY A 232 10.34 -3.70 11.64
CA GLY A 232 9.69 -3.54 12.94
C GLY A 232 10.67 -3.15 14.04
N GLU A 233 11.84 -3.79 14.11
CA GLU A 233 12.92 -3.36 15.03
C GLU A 233 13.34 -1.92 14.73
N GLN A 234 13.46 -1.58 13.45
CA GLN A 234 13.89 -0.26 13.00
C GLN A 234 12.90 0.86 13.36
N PHE A 235 11.58 0.66 13.22
CA PHE A 235 10.56 1.64 13.64
C PHE A 235 10.43 1.79 15.16
N MET A 236 10.83 0.77 15.93
CA MET A 236 10.87 0.85 17.40
C MET A 236 12.06 1.67 17.89
N GLU A 237 13.18 1.66 17.16
CA GLU A 237 14.41 2.36 17.53
C GLU A 237 14.51 3.78 16.93
N LYS A 238 13.98 4.00 15.73
CA LYS A 238 14.13 5.27 14.98
C LYS A 238 12.86 5.64 14.19
N ILE A 239 12.62 6.94 14.07
CA ILE A 239 11.61 7.47 13.17
C ILE A 239 12.16 7.42 11.73
N PHE A 240 11.51 6.65 10.86
CA PHE A 240 11.80 6.69 9.43
C PHE A 240 11.01 7.80 8.76
N ILE A 241 11.72 8.76 8.20
CA ILE A 241 11.20 9.71 7.23
C ILE A 241 11.94 9.51 5.91
N PHE A 242 11.30 9.86 4.79
CA PHE A 242 12.03 9.91 3.53
C PHE A 242 13.18 10.93 3.64
N ALA A 243 14.33 10.60 3.06
CA ALA A 243 15.52 11.45 3.08
C ALA A 243 15.20 12.86 2.59
N GLU A 244 14.36 12.95 1.56
CA GLU A 244 13.93 14.17 0.90
C GLU A 244 13.22 15.16 1.87
N PHE A 245 12.50 14.66 2.88
CA PHE A 245 11.86 15.52 3.88
C PHE A 245 12.89 16.13 4.82
N LYS A 246 13.87 15.32 5.25
CA LYS A 246 14.98 15.78 6.08
C LYS A 246 15.80 16.83 5.34
N GLU A 247 16.17 16.55 4.09
CA GLU A 247 16.94 17.47 3.25
C GLU A 247 16.22 18.80 3.01
N VAL A 248 14.90 18.79 2.80
CA VAL A 248 14.12 20.03 2.68
C VAL A 248 14.11 20.79 4.00
N ASN A 249 13.89 20.11 5.13
CA ASN A 249 13.85 20.76 6.44
C ASN A 249 15.21 21.38 6.83
N ASP A 250 16.30 20.68 6.54
CA ASP A 250 17.68 21.17 6.75
C ASP A 250 17.94 22.39 5.86
N ALA A 251 17.58 22.33 4.57
CA ALA A 251 17.74 23.47 3.65
C ALA A 251 16.88 24.69 4.05
N VAL A 252 15.69 24.47 4.62
CA VAL A 252 14.88 25.56 5.20
C VAL A 252 15.58 26.19 6.40
N ALA A 253 16.13 25.39 7.30
CA ALA A 253 16.86 25.89 8.48
C ALA A 253 18.09 26.71 8.06
N ASP A 254 18.87 26.20 7.10
CA ASP A 254 20.04 26.88 6.55
C ASP A 254 19.67 28.21 5.88
N LEU A 255 18.60 28.25 5.08
CA LEU A 255 18.12 29.48 4.45
C LEU A 255 17.65 30.51 5.47
N VAL A 256 16.97 30.08 6.55
CA VAL A 256 16.50 30.98 7.62
C VAL A 256 17.68 31.56 8.41
N ALA A 257 18.75 30.77 8.60
CA ALA A 257 19.96 31.17 9.29
C ALA A 257 20.97 31.95 8.41
N ALA A 258 20.82 31.92 7.09
CA ALA A 258 21.78 32.51 6.16
C ALA A 258 21.88 34.04 6.24
N ASP A 259 23.12 34.53 6.20
CA ASP A 259 23.44 35.94 5.96
C ASP A 259 23.14 36.37 4.51
N GLU A 260 23.27 37.67 4.20
CA GLU A 260 22.95 38.19 2.87
C GLU A 260 23.79 37.57 1.74
N VAL A 261 25.05 37.20 2.03
CA VAL A 261 25.98 36.66 1.04
C VAL A 261 25.63 35.22 0.69
N ARG A 262 25.24 34.43 1.70
CA ARG A 262 24.91 33.00 1.54
C ARG A 262 23.45 32.74 1.14
N ARG A 263 22.56 33.72 1.32
CA ARG A 263 21.12 33.58 1.09
C ARG A 263 20.77 33.09 -0.32
N HIS A 264 21.44 33.61 -1.34
CA HIS A 264 21.18 33.20 -2.73
C HIS A 264 21.50 31.72 -2.96
N TYR A 265 22.62 31.22 -2.41
CA TYR A 265 23.01 29.82 -2.51
C TYR A 265 22.04 28.91 -1.76
N ALA A 266 21.70 29.26 -0.50
CA ALA A 266 20.75 28.50 0.30
C ALA A 266 19.34 28.47 -0.33
N ALA A 267 18.91 29.57 -0.97
CA ALA A 267 17.65 29.65 -1.69
C ALA A 267 17.62 28.70 -2.90
N LYS A 268 18.70 28.67 -3.68
CA LYS A 268 18.84 27.77 -4.84
C LYS A 268 18.89 26.30 -4.41
N GLU A 269 19.54 26.01 -3.30
CA GLU A 269 19.56 24.65 -2.72
C GLU A 269 18.16 24.21 -2.32
N LEU A 270 17.43 25.01 -1.54
CA LEU A 270 16.03 24.73 -1.18
C LEU A 270 15.15 24.54 -2.41
N GLN A 271 15.32 25.36 -3.45
CA GLN A 271 14.59 25.20 -4.72
C GLN A 271 14.82 23.82 -5.34
N THR A 272 16.08 23.38 -5.37
CA THR A 272 16.46 22.08 -5.93
C THR A 272 15.84 20.94 -5.14
N LYS A 273 15.89 21.01 -3.80
CA LYS A 273 15.29 20.00 -2.91
C LYS A 273 13.76 19.96 -3.04
N LEU A 274 13.10 21.11 -3.16
CA LEU A 274 11.64 21.18 -3.38
C LEU A 274 11.21 20.52 -4.71
N GLN A 275 12.02 20.65 -5.77
CA GLN A 275 11.75 19.97 -7.06
C GLN A 275 11.90 18.45 -6.97
N VAL A 276 12.85 17.96 -6.17
CA VAL A 276 13.01 16.52 -5.92
C VAL A 276 11.81 16.00 -5.13
N LEU A 277 11.40 16.71 -4.08
CA LEU A 277 10.22 16.35 -3.28
C LEU A 277 8.92 16.36 -4.11
N GLU A 278 8.76 17.32 -5.02
CA GLU A 278 7.61 17.35 -5.94
C GLU A 278 7.54 16.09 -6.80
N LYS A 279 8.65 15.72 -7.46
CA LYS A 279 8.71 14.50 -8.28
C LYS A 279 8.41 13.23 -7.49
N LEU A 280 8.93 13.16 -6.26
CA LEU A 280 8.65 12.06 -5.32
C LEU A 280 7.15 11.98 -5.01
N SER A 281 6.55 13.10 -4.60
CA SER A 281 5.13 13.19 -4.24
C SER A 281 4.23 12.84 -5.43
N ASP A 282 4.55 13.32 -6.63
CA ASP A 282 3.79 13.05 -7.85
C ASP A 282 3.85 11.57 -8.24
N SER A 283 5.04 10.93 -8.11
CA SER A 283 5.21 9.51 -8.38
C SER A 283 4.35 8.66 -7.44
N ILE A 284 4.44 8.92 -6.13
CA ILE A 284 3.66 8.19 -5.12
C ILE A 284 2.16 8.45 -5.31
N SER A 285 1.73 9.70 -5.53
CA SER A 285 0.32 10.04 -5.74
C SER A 285 -0.27 9.26 -6.91
N LYS A 286 0.45 9.23 -8.04
CA LYS A 286 0.00 8.49 -9.22
C LYS A 286 -0.12 7.00 -8.95
N GLU A 287 0.83 6.41 -8.22
CA GLU A 287 0.79 4.99 -7.89
C GLU A 287 -0.38 4.67 -6.96
N VAL A 288 -0.61 5.50 -5.93
CA VAL A 288 -1.73 5.36 -4.99
C VAL A 288 -3.08 5.50 -5.71
N ASP A 289 -3.21 6.46 -6.62
CA ASP A 289 -4.43 6.65 -7.43
C ASP A 289 -4.70 5.42 -8.32
N ASN A 290 -3.66 4.85 -8.93
CA ASN A 290 -3.78 3.62 -9.71
C ASN A 290 -4.21 2.44 -8.84
N LEU A 291 -3.62 2.28 -7.66
CA LEU A 291 -3.98 1.24 -6.69
C LEU A 291 -5.43 1.38 -6.23
N PHE A 292 -5.85 2.60 -5.90
CA PHE A 292 -7.22 2.91 -5.52
C PHE A 292 -8.21 2.54 -6.63
N ALA A 293 -7.95 2.99 -7.86
CA ALA A 293 -8.79 2.68 -9.01
C ALA A 293 -8.88 1.17 -9.29
N ASN A 294 -7.77 0.45 -9.13
CA ASN A 294 -7.73 -1.00 -9.30
C ASN A 294 -8.58 -1.73 -8.25
N VAL A 295 -8.42 -1.38 -6.96
CA VAL A 295 -9.22 -1.98 -5.88
C VAL A 295 -10.71 -1.65 -6.05
N MET A 296 -11.05 -0.40 -6.38
CA MET A 296 -12.43 -0.01 -6.69
C MET A 296 -13.03 -0.81 -7.84
N THR A 297 -12.26 -1.03 -8.91
CA THR A 297 -12.71 -1.80 -10.08
C THR A 297 -12.98 -3.25 -9.70
N GLN A 298 -12.08 -3.88 -8.94
CA GLN A 298 -12.25 -5.27 -8.49
C GLN A 298 -13.45 -5.42 -7.55
N ARG A 299 -13.56 -4.51 -6.57
CA ARG A 299 -14.69 -4.46 -5.63
C ARG A 299 -16.02 -4.28 -6.35
N SER A 300 -16.11 -3.35 -7.29
CA SER A 300 -17.35 -3.09 -8.03
C SER A 300 -17.78 -4.29 -8.87
N LYS A 301 -16.83 -4.96 -9.54
CA LYS A 301 -17.10 -6.19 -10.29
C LYS A 301 -17.66 -7.30 -9.41
N LEU A 302 -17.12 -7.48 -8.20
CA LEU A 302 -17.64 -8.46 -7.24
C LEU A 302 -19.09 -8.12 -6.84
N ILE A 303 -19.36 -6.86 -6.49
CA ILE A 303 -20.69 -6.39 -6.10
C ILE A 303 -21.71 -6.55 -7.24
N ASP A 304 -21.33 -6.17 -8.47
CA ASP A 304 -22.19 -6.30 -9.64
C ASP A 304 -22.49 -7.76 -9.98
N GLY A 305 -21.56 -8.67 -9.66
CA GLY A 305 -21.77 -10.12 -9.74
C GLY A 305 -22.97 -10.61 -8.96
N PHE A 306 -23.18 -10.08 -7.76
CA PHE A 306 -24.32 -10.44 -6.91
C PHE A 306 -25.62 -9.79 -7.37
N ARG A 307 -25.56 -8.69 -8.12
CA ARG A 307 -26.76 -8.02 -8.67
C ARG A 307 -27.31 -8.71 -9.92
N LEU A 308 -26.47 -9.48 -10.61
CA LEU A 308 -26.79 -10.15 -11.87
C LEU A 308 -27.19 -11.63 -11.70
N GLN A 309 -27.18 -12.14 -10.46
CA GLN A 309 -27.71 -13.45 -10.06
C GLN A 309 -29.15 -13.33 -9.57
#